data_AF-Q93LA3-F1
#
_entry.id   AF-Q93LA3-F1
#
_cell.length_a   1.000
_cell.length_b   1.000
_cell.length_c   1.000
_cell.angle_alpha   90.00
_cell.angle_beta   90.00
_cell.angle_gamma   90.00
#
_symmetry.space_group_name_H-M   'P 1'
#
loop_
_entity.id
_entity.type
_entity.pdbx_description
1 polymer ?
#
loop_
_entity_poly.entity_id
_entity_poly.type
_entity_poly.pdbx_seq_one_letter_code
_entity_poly.pdbx_strand_id
1 'polypeptide(L)'
;EFKLYSEREQTKHEHMEEIRKHYGFTNFSAYLYRVISQTLLPHAIENGNALFLIKVTLDEMRSRKIILPAMTTIERLVWETRRRAEEKVYNSLYKPLSKWQKQQLEKLIDTPSDKS
;
A
#
# COMPACT_ATOMS: atom_id res chain seq x y z
N GLU A 1 -20.94 -21.16 -27.50
CA GLU A 1 -20.25 -20.86 -28.76
C GLU A 1 -18.74 -21.08 -28.60
N PHE A 2 -18.26 -22.32 -28.66
CA PHE A 2 -16.82 -22.65 -28.56
C PHE A 2 -16.26 -23.32 -29.83
N LYS A 3 -17.07 -23.40 -30.90
CA LYS A 3 -16.69 -24.21 -32.08
C LYS A 3 -15.64 -23.56 -33.00
N LEU A 4 -15.50 -22.23 -32.97
CA LEU A 4 -14.49 -21.49 -33.73
C LEU A 4 -13.15 -21.32 -32.97
N TYR A 5 -13.06 -21.85 -31.74
CA TYR A 5 -11.86 -21.75 -30.90
C TYR A 5 -10.73 -22.71 -31.30
N SER A 6 -11.01 -23.62 -32.24
CA SER A 6 -10.19 -24.81 -32.49
C SER A 6 -9.25 -24.68 -33.70
N GLU A 7 -9.26 -23.54 -34.42
CA GLU A 7 -8.61 -23.40 -35.73
C GLU A 7 -7.21 -22.74 -35.69
N ARG A 8 -6.69 -22.38 -34.52
CA ARG A 8 -5.31 -21.87 -34.37
C ARG A 8 -4.57 -22.55 -33.22
N GLU A 9 -3.26 -22.77 -33.40
CA GLU A 9 -2.32 -23.10 -32.33
C GLU A 9 -2.24 -21.92 -31.37
N GLN A 10 -3.12 -21.91 -30.37
CA GLN A 10 -3.25 -20.80 -29.46
C GLN A 10 -2.06 -20.75 -28.50
N THR A 11 -1.46 -19.58 -28.34
CA THR A 11 -0.29 -19.44 -27.47
C THR A 11 -0.70 -19.54 -26.00
N LYS A 12 0.19 -20.09 -25.16
CA LYS A 12 -0.01 -20.15 -23.70
C LYS A 12 -0.42 -18.80 -23.08
N HIS A 13 0.05 -17.69 -23.65
CA HIS A 13 -0.29 -16.35 -23.20
C HIS A 13 -1.76 -16.00 -23.43
N GLU A 14 -2.31 -16.33 -24.60
CA GLU A 14 -3.71 -16.06 -24.94
C GLU A 14 -4.66 -16.85 -24.05
N HIS A 15 -4.36 -18.13 -23.80
CA HIS A 15 -5.18 -18.95 -22.89
C HIS A 15 -5.18 -18.41 -21.45
N MET A 16 -4.02 -17.93 -20.99
CA MET A 16 -3.92 -17.31 -19.66
C MET A 16 -4.73 -16.02 -19.56
N GLU A 17 -4.72 -15.20 -20.61
CA GLU A 17 -5.55 -13.98 -20.68
C GLU A 17 -7.05 -14.30 -20.68
N GLU A 18 -7.48 -15.37 -21.35
CA GLU A 18 -8.87 -15.81 -21.35
C GLU A 18 -9.33 -16.31 -19.99
N ILE A 19 -8.53 -17.12 -19.32
CA ILE A 19 -8.82 -17.58 -17.96
C ILE A 19 -8.97 -16.39 -17.03
N ARG A 20 -8.04 -15.42 -17.10
CA ARG A 20 -8.11 -14.18 -16.29
C ARG A 20 -9.42 -13.43 -16.54
N LYS A 21 -9.76 -13.19 -17.81
CA LYS A 21 -11.01 -12.50 -18.19
C LYS A 21 -12.24 -13.25 -17.71
N HIS A 22 -12.28 -14.57 -17.90
CA HIS A 22 -13.41 -15.41 -17.51
C HIS A 22 -13.68 -15.38 -16.01
N TYR A 23 -12.64 -15.46 -15.18
CA TYR A 23 -12.77 -15.43 -13.71
C TYR A 23 -12.73 -14.01 -13.11
N GLY A 24 -12.49 -12.98 -13.93
CA GLY A 24 -12.41 -11.57 -13.53
C GLY A 24 -11.11 -11.19 -12.81
N PHE A 25 -10.02 -11.91 -13.05
CA PHE A 25 -8.70 -11.57 -12.51
C PHE A 25 -7.98 -10.55 -13.38
N THR A 26 -7.16 -9.70 -12.74
CA THR A 26 -6.32 -8.72 -13.42
C THR A 26 -4.86 -8.84 -13.00
N ASN A 27 -3.94 -8.57 -13.93
CA ASN A 27 -2.52 -8.51 -13.60
C ASN A 27 -2.23 -7.27 -12.75
N PHE A 28 -1.29 -7.41 -11.80
CA PHE A 28 -0.77 -6.27 -11.07
C PHE A 28 -0.12 -5.26 -12.03
N SER A 29 -0.35 -3.97 -11.79
CA SER A 29 0.15 -2.88 -12.63
C SER A 29 0.58 -1.67 -11.80
N ALA A 30 1.34 -0.76 -12.40
CA ALA A 30 1.73 0.48 -11.74
C ALA A 30 0.54 1.39 -11.40
N TYR A 31 -0.59 1.24 -12.10
CA TYR A 31 -1.84 1.91 -11.74
C TYR A 31 -2.42 1.32 -10.45
N LEU A 32 -2.57 -0.01 -10.40
CA LEU A 32 -3.08 -0.71 -9.21
C LEU A 32 -2.18 -0.50 -7.98
N TYR A 33 -0.85 -0.42 -8.19
CA TYR A 33 0.10 -0.06 -7.14
C TYR A 33 -0.30 1.27 -6.47
N ARG A 34 -0.58 2.30 -7.26
CA ARG A 34 -0.97 3.62 -6.75
C ARG A 34 -2.32 3.59 -6.07
N VAL A 35 -3.31 2.92 -6.67
CA VAL A 35 -4.66 2.78 -6.10
C VAL A 35 -4.60 2.11 -4.73
N ILE A 36 -3.96 0.94 -4.63
CA ILE A 36 -3.83 0.20 -3.37
C ILE A 36 -3.07 1.02 -2.34
N SER A 37 -2.00 1.70 -2.75
CA SER A 37 -1.26 2.56 -1.84
C SER A 37 -2.09 3.72 -1.29
N GLN A 38 -2.98 4.33 -2.09
CA GLN A 38 -3.91 5.35 -1.62
C GLN A 38 -4.94 4.79 -0.66
N THR A 39 -5.47 3.60 -0.94
CA THR A 39 -6.41 2.89 -0.04
C THR A 39 -5.74 2.47 1.28
N LEU A 40 -4.46 2.11 1.24
CA LEU A 40 -3.69 1.69 2.42
C LEU A 40 -3.27 2.88 3.31
N LEU A 41 -3.18 4.10 2.76
CA LEU A 41 -2.66 5.27 3.46
C LEU A 41 -3.40 5.60 4.78
N PRO A 42 -4.75 5.62 4.84
CA PRO A 42 -5.47 5.83 6.11
C PRO A 42 -5.11 4.79 7.17
N HIS A 43 -5.06 3.51 6.78
CA HIS A 43 -4.66 2.43 7.69
C HIS A 43 -3.24 2.61 8.22
N ALA A 44 -2.31 3.09 7.38
CA ALA A 44 -0.94 3.37 7.78
C ALA A 44 -0.80 4.60 8.71
N ILE A 45 -1.72 5.56 8.62
CA ILE A 45 -1.80 6.70 9.55
C ILE A 45 -2.29 6.24 10.92
N GLU A 46 -3.27 5.34 10.96
CA GLU A 46 -3.84 4.80 12.21
C GLU A 46 -2.90 3.79 12.88
N ASN A 47 -2.27 2.91 12.10
CA ASN A 47 -1.43 1.84 12.60
C ASN A 47 -0.26 1.53 11.64
N GLY A 48 0.94 1.94 12.03
CA GLY A 48 2.18 1.71 11.28
C GLY A 48 2.75 0.28 11.35
N ASN A 49 2.04 -0.69 11.95
CA ASN A 49 2.54 -2.07 12.04
C ASN A 49 2.65 -2.73 10.65
N ALA A 50 3.85 -3.16 10.27
CA ALA A 50 4.12 -3.68 8.93
C ALA A 50 3.33 -4.94 8.58
N LEU A 51 3.19 -5.90 9.52
CA LEU A 51 2.46 -7.15 9.27
C LEU A 51 0.96 -6.91 9.08
N PHE A 52 0.40 -5.99 9.87
CA PHE A 52 -0.98 -5.55 9.71
C PHE A 52 -1.20 -4.94 8.31
N LEU A 53 -0.34 -4.01 7.89
CA LEU A 53 -0.46 -3.35 6.59
C LEU A 53 -0.26 -4.31 5.42
N ILE A 54 0.64 -5.31 5.55
CA ILE A 54 0.79 -6.39 4.57
C ILE A 54 -0.51 -7.19 4.46
N LYS A 55 -1.12 -7.57 5.59
CA LYS A 55 -2.38 -8.32 5.59
C LYS A 55 -3.50 -7.53 4.90
N VAL A 56 -3.67 -6.26 5.26
CA VAL A 56 -4.64 -5.35 4.62
C VAL A 56 -4.39 -5.26 3.11
N THR A 57 -3.13 -5.12 2.69
CA THR A 57 -2.76 -5.07 1.27
C THR A 57 -3.13 -6.35 0.53
N LEU A 58 -2.87 -7.52 1.12
CA LEU A 58 -3.21 -8.80 0.53
C LEU A 58 -4.72 -9.00 0.41
N ASP A 59 -5.47 -8.62 1.44
CA ASP A 59 -6.94 -8.72 1.45
C ASP A 59 -7.56 -7.77 0.43
N GLU A 60 -7.03 -6.55 0.29
CA GLU A 60 -7.42 -5.59 -0.75
C GLU A 60 -7.16 -6.14 -2.16
N MET A 61 -5.98 -6.70 -2.41
CA MET A 61 -5.65 -7.32 -3.70
C MET A 61 -6.57 -8.50 -4.02
N ARG A 62 -6.86 -9.37 -3.04
CA ARG A 62 -7.75 -10.52 -3.21
C ARG A 62 -9.19 -10.09 -3.48
N SER A 63 -9.72 -9.10 -2.75
CA SER A 63 -11.08 -8.60 -2.94
C SER A 63 -11.28 -8.04 -4.35
N ARG A 64 -10.25 -7.42 -4.91
CA ARG A 64 -10.22 -6.87 -6.28
C ARG A 64 -9.82 -7.89 -7.36
N LYS A 65 -9.61 -9.16 -7.00
CA LYS A 65 -9.12 -10.23 -7.90
C LYS A 65 -7.83 -9.84 -8.65
N ILE A 66 -6.91 -9.20 -7.95
CA ILE A 66 -5.60 -8.84 -8.48
C ILE A 66 -4.66 -10.03 -8.27
N ILE A 67 -3.98 -10.45 -9.34
CA ILE A 67 -2.91 -11.45 -9.23
C ILE A 67 -1.78 -10.85 -8.42
N LEU A 68 -1.44 -11.50 -7.31
CA LEU A 68 -0.42 -11.01 -6.39
C LEU A 68 0.94 -10.90 -7.10
N PRO A 69 1.62 -9.74 -7.02
CA PRO A 69 2.99 -9.64 -7.49
C PRO A 69 3.94 -10.38 -6.54
N ALA A 70 5.23 -10.41 -6.86
CA ALA A 70 6.24 -10.92 -5.95
C ALA A 70 6.18 -10.22 -4.58
N MET A 71 6.46 -10.94 -3.50
CA MET A 71 6.35 -10.43 -2.13
C MET A 71 7.16 -9.14 -1.92
N THR A 72 8.34 -9.04 -2.53
CA THR A 72 9.17 -7.83 -2.51
C THR A 72 8.47 -6.57 -3.03
N THR A 73 7.54 -6.71 -3.98
CA THR A 73 6.73 -5.59 -4.48
C THR A 73 5.68 -5.16 -3.47
N ILE A 74 5.10 -6.12 -2.75
CA ILE A 74 4.11 -5.88 -1.70
C ILE A 74 4.79 -5.18 -0.50
N GLU A 75 5.96 -5.68 -0.09
CA GLU A 75 6.78 -5.07 0.97
C GLU A 75 7.13 -3.63 0.65
N ARG A 76 7.60 -3.36 -0.58
CA ARG A 76 7.91 -2.00 -1.03
C ARG A 76 6.67 -1.09 -0.99
N LEU A 77 5.51 -1.57 -1.46
CA LEU A 77 4.26 -0.80 -1.41
C LEU A 77 3.91 -0.39 0.03
N VAL A 78 4.00 -1.35 0.96
CA VAL A 78 3.72 -1.12 2.38
C VAL A 78 4.72 -0.14 2.97
N TRP A 79 6.02 -0.33 2.72
CA TRP A 79 7.08 0.55 3.22
C TRP A 79 6.91 1.99 2.73
N GLU A 80 6.68 2.19 1.43
CA GLU A 80 6.48 3.52 0.85
C GLU A 80 5.21 4.20 1.36
N THR A 81 4.15 3.44 1.59
CA THR A 81 2.88 3.98 2.11
C THR A 81 3.03 4.38 3.58
N ARG A 82 3.71 3.56 4.37
CA ARG A 82 4.01 3.85 5.77
C ARG A 82 4.89 5.09 5.92
N ARG A 83 5.96 5.22 5.12
CA ARG A 83 6.79 6.43 5.10
C ARG A 83 5.97 7.68 4.79
N ARG A 84 5.07 7.61 3.80
CA ARG A 84 4.16 8.72 3.47
C ARG A 84 3.19 9.04 4.61
N ALA A 85 2.72 8.04 5.34
CA ALA A 85 1.88 8.25 6.52
C ALA A 85 2.67 8.98 7.62
N GLU A 86 3.89 8.53 7.93
CA GLU A 86 4.79 9.17 8.90
C GLU A 86 5.06 10.65 8.52
N GLU A 87 5.39 10.91 7.26
CA GLU A 87 5.59 12.28 6.76
C GLU A 87 4.32 13.12 6.85
N LYS A 88 3.14 12.54 6.60
CA LYS A 88 1.86 13.25 6.68
C LYS A 88 1.50 13.59 8.12
N VAL A 89 1.68 12.66 9.05
CA VAL A 89 1.49 12.88 10.50
C VAL A 89 2.43 13.98 10.98
N TYR A 90 3.73 13.87 10.67
CA TYR A 90 4.71 14.89 11.03
C TYR A 90 4.33 16.27 10.50
N ASN A 91 3.99 16.38 9.21
CA ASN A 91 3.61 17.65 8.61
C ASN A 91 2.31 18.22 9.20
N SER A 92 1.34 17.37 9.51
CA SER A 92 0.08 17.79 10.13
C SER A 92 0.26 18.34 11.54
N LEU A 93 1.21 17.78 12.29
CA LEU A 93 1.51 18.22 13.66
C LEU A 93 2.46 19.42 13.69
N TYR A 94 3.47 19.44 12.82
CA TYR A 94 4.57 20.42 12.90
C TYR A 94 4.31 21.72 12.13
N LYS A 95 3.62 21.68 10.99
CA LYS A 95 3.32 22.89 10.19
C LYS A 95 2.44 23.94 10.89
N PRO A 96 1.38 23.57 11.64
CA PRO A 96 0.53 24.58 12.29
C PRO A 96 1.16 25.21 13.54
N LEU A 97 2.28 24.68 14.04
CA LEU A 97 2.91 25.20 15.27
C LEU A 97 3.61 26.53 15.02
N SER A 98 3.31 27.51 15.87
CA SER A 98 4.05 28.77 15.92
C SER A 98 5.49 28.55 16.37
N LYS A 99 6.39 29.51 16.07
CA LYS A 99 7.78 29.47 16.53
C LYS A 99 7.89 29.33 18.05
N TRP A 100 6.97 29.97 18.79
CA TRP A 100 6.90 29.86 20.24
C TRP A 100 6.49 28.46 20.70
N GLN A 101 5.47 27.85 20.09
CA GLN A 101 5.04 26.48 20.43
C GLN A 101 6.12 25.44 20.15
N LYS A 102 6.87 25.61 19.06
CA LYS A 102 8.03 24.77 18.74
C LYS A 102 9.12 24.86 19.81
N GLN A 103 9.45 26.07 20.25
CA GLN A 103 10.41 26.28 21.35
C GLN A 103 9.94 25.68 22.68
N GLN A 104 8.62 25.69 22.97
CA GLN A 104 8.12 25.01 24.16
C GLN A 104 8.22 23.49 24.05
N LEU A 105 7.93 22.92 22.87
CA LEU A 105 8.10 21.48 22.60
C LEU A 105 9.56 21.03 22.73
N GLU A 106 10.52 21.81 22.22
CA GLU A 106 11.95 21.53 22.37
C GLU A 106 12.36 21.50 23.85
N LYS A 107 11.87 22.44 24.66
CA LYS A 107 12.12 22.45 26.12
C LYS A 107 11.57 21.22 26.85
N LEU A 108 10.51 20.58 26.33
CA LEU A 108 9.99 19.34 26.91
C LEU A 108 10.91 18.15 26.62
N ILE A 109 11.66 18.17 25.53
CA ILE A 109 12.66 17.14 25.19
C ILE A 109 13.93 17.33 26.03
N ASP A 110 14.29 18.59 26.34
CA ASP A 110 15.44 18.95 27.19
C ASP A 110 15.17 18.84 28.70
N THR A 111 14.02 18.28 29.11
CA THR A 111 13.77 18.10 30.55
C THR A 111 14.76 17.05 31.06
N PRO A 112 15.61 17.37 32.05
CA PRO A 112 16.56 16.39 32.57
C PRO A 112 15.77 15.21 33.10
N SER A 113 16.09 14.02 32.60
CA SER A 113 15.65 12.78 33.22
C SER A 113 16.00 12.84 34.71
N ASP A 114 14.99 12.73 35.54
CA ASP A 114 15.00 11.95 36.77
C ASP A 114 16.29 12.06 37.61
N LYS A 115 16.37 13.10 38.44
CA LYS A 115 17.05 12.98 39.74
C LYS A 115 15.98 12.64 40.77
N SER A 116 15.83 11.36 41.08
CA SER A 116 15.20 10.86 42.31
C SER A 116 15.83 9.52 42.66
#